data_AF-A0A5E4BZF3-F1
#
_entry.id   AF-A0A5E4BZF3-F1
#
_cell.length_a   1.000
_cell.length_b   1.000
_cell.length_c   1.000
_cell.angle_alpha   90.00
_cell.angle_beta   90.00
_cell.angle_gamma   90.00
#
_symmetry.space_group_name_H-M   'P 1'
#
loop_
_entity.id
_entity.type
_entity.pdbx_description
1 polymer ?
#
loop_
_entity_poly.entity_id
_entity_poly.type
_entity_poly.pdbx_seq_one_letter_code
_entity_poly.pdbx_strand_id
1 'polypeptide(L)'
;MTDQTYCDRLVQDTPFLTVQGRLSEQQVDRIILQLNRYYPQILTNKEAEKFRNPKVSLRRRLCDLLSHLQRSGERDCQEFYRALYIHAQSLHSCLPSRHVLQNSDCTELDWGSESHELSDRGNAPHHLPPLLLSLSSHPQGSGSVPGAAPSQVGLHSWLSFGRQAP
;
A
#
# COMPACT_ATOMS: atom_id res chain seq x y z
N MET A 1 29.38 10.88 -13.22
CA MET A 1 28.30 9.97 -12.78
C MET A 1 27.44 9.73 -14.00
N THR A 2 27.15 8.49 -14.36
CA THR A 2 26.24 8.21 -15.49
C THR A 2 24.82 8.39 -14.99
N ASP A 3 24.11 9.39 -15.54
CA ASP A 3 22.68 9.57 -15.28
C ASP A 3 21.91 8.40 -15.89
N GLN A 4 21.64 7.38 -15.06
CA GLN A 4 21.01 6.14 -15.50
C GLN A 4 19.51 6.37 -15.74
N THR A 5 19.05 6.08 -16.96
CA THR A 5 17.65 6.32 -17.36
C THR A 5 16.69 5.52 -16.49
N TYR A 6 15.43 5.96 -16.39
CA TYR A 6 14.39 5.18 -15.72
C TYR A 6 14.21 3.82 -16.39
N CYS A 7 14.34 3.69 -17.71
CA CYS A 7 14.26 2.38 -18.35
C CYS A 7 15.49 1.49 -18.07
N ASP A 8 16.71 2.01 -18.02
CA ASP A 8 17.90 1.25 -17.61
C ASP A 8 17.75 0.72 -16.17
N ARG A 9 17.24 1.57 -15.27
CA ARG A 9 16.92 1.17 -13.89
C ARG A 9 15.81 0.12 -13.86
N LEU A 10 14.80 0.22 -14.73
CA LEU A 10 13.70 -0.74 -14.79
C LEU A 10 14.16 -2.12 -15.28
N VAL A 11 15.12 -2.16 -16.21
CA VAL A 11 15.80 -3.40 -16.62
C VAL A 11 16.56 -4.00 -15.44
N GLN A 12 17.35 -3.20 -14.71
CA GLN A 12 18.10 -3.63 -13.53
C GLN A 12 17.19 -4.13 -12.38
N ASP A 13 16.06 -3.48 -12.14
CA ASP A 13 15.15 -3.81 -11.04
C ASP A 13 14.17 -4.95 -11.39
N THR A 14 13.97 -5.29 -12.67
CA THR A 14 13.02 -6.33 -13.12
C THR A 14 13.23 -7.70 -12.44
N PRO A 15 14.46 -8.22 -12.30
CA PRO A 15 14.69 -9.47 -11.56
C PRO A 15 14.22 -9.38 -10.10
N PHE A 16 14.48 -8.25 -9.41
CA PHE A 16 14.06 -8.03 -8.03
C PHE A 16 12.54 -7.91 -7.89
N LEU A 17 11.89 -7.12 -8.76
CA LEU A 17 10.45 -6.90 -8.78
C LEU A 17 9.65 -8.19 -9.04
N THR A 18 10.22 -9.13 -9.81
CA THR A 18 9.53 -10.35 -10.27
C THR A 18 9.81 -11.59 -9.42
N VAL A 19 10.56 -11.46 -8.31
CA VAL A 19 10.67 -12.50 -7.28
C VAL A 19 9.31 -12.69 -6.57
N GLN A 20 8.95 -13.95 -6.31
CA GLN A 20 7.69 -14.31 -5.66
C GLN A 20 7.54 -13.59 -4.31
N GLY A 21 6.36 -13.05 -4.03
CA GLY A 21 6.04 -12.36 -2.78
C GLY A 21 6.51 -10.89 -2.68
N ARG A 22 7.33 -10.39 -3.62
CA ARG A 22 7.78 -8.99 -3.59
C ARG A 22 6.65 -8.00 -3.85
N LEU A 23 5.80 -8.29 -4.84
CA LEU A 23 4.53 -7.57 -5.06
C LEU A 23 3.37 -8.55 -4.94
N SER A 24 2.34 -8.13 -4.20
CA SER A 24 1.04 -8.82 -4.14
C SER A 24 0.16 -8.48 -5.34
N GLU A 25 -0.83 -9.34 -5.62
CA GLU A 25 -1.87 -9.07 -6.63
C GLU A 25 -2.46 -7.66 -6.48
N GLN A 26 -2.85 -7.29 -5.25
CA GLN A 26 -3.49 -6.01 -4.95
C GLN A 26 -2.59 -4.80 -5.23
N GLN A 27 -1.28 -4.92 -5.03
CA GLN A 27 -0.33 -3.84 -5.35
C GLN A 27 -0.14 -3.69 -6.85
N VAL A 28 0.07 -4.79 -7.58
CA VAL A 28 0.17 -4.77 -9.05
C VAL A 28 -1.11 -4.22 -9.67
N ASP A 29 -2.27 -4.64 -9.17
CA ASP A 29 -3.58 -4.15 -9.57
C ASP A 29 -3.72 -2.63 -9.43
N ARG A 30 -3.30 -2.07 -8.28
CA ARG A 30 -3.34 -0.62 -8.02
C ARG A 30 -2.34 0.14 -8.89
N ILE A 31 -1.14 -0.41 -9.11
CA ILE A 31 -0.13 0.16 -10.02
C ILE A 31 -0.68 0.23 -11.45
N ILE A 32 -1.31 -0.84 -11.96
CA ILE A 32 -1.91 -0.84 -13.29
C ILE A 32 -3.05 0.18 -13.40
N LEU A 33 -3.89 0.33 -12.37
CA LEU A 33 -4.93 1.36 -12.34
C LEU A 33 -4.33 2.77 -12.30
N GLN A 34 -3.24 2.99 -11.55
CA GLN A 34 -2.52 4.25 -11.50
C GLN A 34 -2.02 4.67 -12.89
N LEU A 35 -1.45 3.72 -13.64
CA LEU A 35 -0.92 3.92 -14.99
C LEU A 35 -2.02 4.06 -16.07
N ASN A 36 -3.24 3.58 -15.81
CA ASN A 36 -4.37 3.70 -16.74
C ASN A 36 -5.27 4.92 -16.48
N ARG A 37 -5.48 5.31 -15.22
CA ARG A 37 -6.54 6.28 -14.85
C ARG A 37 -6.07 7.74 -14.82
N TYR A 38 -4.78 7.99 -14.64
CA TYR A 38 -4.23 9.33 -14.40
C TYR A 38 -3.45 9.83 -15.61
N TYR A 39 -3.25 11.16 -15.68
CA TYR A 39 -2.43 11.78 -16.72
C TYR A 39 -0.94 11.81 -16.29
N PRO A 40 0.01 11.47 -17.19
CA PRO A 40 -0.21 10.92 -18.53
C PRO A 40 -0.72 9.48 -18.47
N GLN A 41 -1.69 9.14 -19.33
CA GLN A 41 -2.20 7.76 -19.42
C GLN A 41 -1.14 6.90 -20.11
N ILE A 42 -0.53 6.00 -19.35
CA ILE A 42 0.52 5.09 -19.82
C ILE A 42 -0.08 3.82 -20.42
N LEU A 43 -1.13 3.28 -19.79
CA LEU A 43 -1.80 2.05 -20.26
C LEU A 43 -3.19 2.37 -20.81
N THR A 44 -3.49 1.85 -22.00
CA THR A 44 -4.88 1.86 -22.50
C THR A 44 -5.77 0.96 -21.64
N ASN A 45 -7.09 1.14 -21.69
CA ASN A 45 -8.03 0.29 -20.94
C ASN A 45 -7.85 -1.21 -21.27
N LYS A 46 -7.61 -1.53 -22.56
CA LYS A 46 -7.38 -2.89 -23.04
C LYS A 46 -6.11 -3.52 -22.46
N GLU A 47 -5.04 -2.73 -22.31
CA GLU A 47 -3.80 -3.19 -21.69
C GLU A 47 -3.95 -3.35 -20.18
N ALA A 48 -4.65 -2.42 -19.52
CA ALA A 48 -4.97 -2.52 -18.10
C ALA A 48 -5.79 -3.79 -17.79
N GLU A 49 -6.80 -4.10 -18.59
CA GLU A 49 -7.59 -5.34 -18.50
C GLU A 49 -6.70 -6.59 -18.71
N LYS A 50 -5.82 -6.58 -19.73
CA LYS A 50 -4.86 -7.67 -19.97
C LYS A 50 -3.94 -7.91 -18.77
N PHE A 51 -3.32 -6.86 -18.22
CA PHE A 51 -2.37 -6.96 -17.13
C PHE A 51 -3.04 -7.22 -15.76
N ARG A 52 -4.36 -7.07 -15.64
CA ARG A 52 -5.16 -7.41 -14.45
C ARG A 52 -5.90 -8.77 -14.57
N ASN A 53 -5.68 -9.54 -15.63
CA ASN A 53 -6.42 -10.79 -15.87
C ASN A 53 -6.03 -11.91 -14.86
N PRO A 54 -6.90 -12.31 -13.92
CA PRO A 54 -6.55 -13.29 -12.88
C PRO A 54 -6.33 -14.71 -13.42
N LYS A 55 -6.68 -15.00 -14.69
CA LYS A 55 -6.40 -16.29 -15.34
C LYS A 55 -4.92 -16.46 -15.73
N VAL A 56 -4.12 -15.39 -15.63
CA VAL A 56 -2.68 -15.42 -15.90
C VAL A 56 -1.92 -15.16 -14.59
N SER A 57 -0.88 -15.93 -14.32
CA SER A 57 -0.12 -15.81 -13.08
C SER A 57 0.49 -14.41 -12.90
N LEU A 58 0.45 -13.90 -11.67
CA LEU A 58 0.94 -12.58 -11.30
C LEU A 58 2.33 -12.27 -11.87
N ARG A 59 3.27 -13.21 -11.66
CA ARG A 59 4.65 -13.07 -12.14
C ARG A 59 4.73 -12.88 -13.66
N ARG A 60 3.94 -13.63 -14.45
CA ARG A 60 3.92 -13.46 -15.91
C ARG A 60 3.33 -12.10 -16.29
N ARG A 61 2.19 -11.71 -15.70
CA ARG A 61 1.58 -10.39 -15.97
C ARG A 61 2.51 -9.23 -15.62
N LEU A 62 3.26 -9.35 -14.52
CA LEU A 62 4.25 -8.37 -14.10
C LEU A 62 5.45 -8.33 -15.05
N CYS A 63 6.02 -9.48 -15.46
CA CYS A 63 7.08 -9.51 -16.47
C CYS A 63 6.64 -8.86 -17.79
N ASP A 64 5.43 -9.18 -18.27
CA ASP A 64 4.87 -8.64 -19.52
C ASP A 64 4.64 -7.12 -19.42
N LEU A 65 4.18 -6.64 -18.25
CA LEU A 65 3.99 -5.21 -17.96
C LEU A 65 5.33 -4.45 -17.96
N LEU A 66 6.33 -4.93 -17.22
CA LEU A 66 7.66 -4.32 -17.15
C LEU A 66 8.32 -4.28 -18.54
N SER A 67 8.22 -5.38 -19.31
CA SER A 67 8.73 -5.47 -20.68
C SER A 67 8.00 -4.53 -21.65
N HIS A 68 6.70 -4.27 -21.44
CA HIS A 68 5.95 -3.30 -22.23
C HIS A 68 6.42 -1.87 -21.94
N LEU A 69 6.51 -1.48 -20.67
CA LEU A 69 6.95 -0.14 -20.25
C LEU A 69 8.37 0.19 -20.75
N GLN A 70 9.31 -0.76 -20.65
CA GLN A 70 10.68 -0.63 -21.19
C GLN A 70 10.71 -0.37 -22.71
N ARG A 71 9.71 -0.85 -23.45
CA ARG A 71 9.60 -0.67 -24.91
C ARG A 71 8.82 0.58 -25.31
N SER A 72 7.93 1.08 -24.45
CA SER A 72 7.21 2.34 -24.65
C SER A 72 8.11 3.55 -24.40
N GLY A 73 8.99 3.47 -23.40
CA GLY A 73 10.11 4.40 -23.21
C GLY A 73 10.13 5.14 -21.88
N GLU A 74 11.00 6.15 -21.80
CA GLU A 74 11.47 6.73 -20.53
C GLU A 74 10.37 7.29 -19.63
N ARG A 75 9.34 7.91 -20.20
CA ARG A 75 8.21 8.47 -19.46
C ARG A 75 7.37 7.40 -18.78
N ASP A 76 7.17 6.29 -19.45
CA ASP A 76 6.39 5.14 -18.99
C ASP A 76 7.14 4.41 -17.87
N CYS A 77 8.46 4.24 -18.05
CA CYS A 77 9.37 3.78 -17.00
C CYS A 77 9.31 4.70 -15.77
N GLN A 78 9.35 6.03 -15.95
CA GLN A 78 9.26 7.01 -14.86
C GLN A 78 7.92 6.95 -14.10
N GLU A 79 6.79 6.95 -14.79
CA GLU A 79 5.47 6.87 -14.14
C GLU A 79 5.23 5.52 -13.45
N PHE A 80 5.86 4.43 -13.91
CA PHE A 80 5.88 3.17 -13.17
C PHE A 80 6.54 3.32 -11.80
N TYR A 81 7.72 3.96 -11.70
CA TYR A 81 8.34 4.22 -10.40
C TYR A 81 7.48 5.13 -9.51
N ARG A 82 6.82 6.13 -10.10
CA ARG A 82 5.88 6.98 -9.37
C ARG A 82 4.67 6.19 -8.84
N ALA A 83 4.09 5.29 -9.64
CA ALA A 83 3.01 4.40 -9.20
C ALA A 83 3.48 3.40 -8.13
N LEU A 84 4.68 2.86 -8.27
CA LEU A 84 5.30 1.95 -7.31
C LEU A 84 5.58 2.62 -5.97
N TYR A 85 6.03 3.89 -5.98
CA TYR A 85 6.20 4.69 -4.77
C TYR A 85 4.87 4.89 -4.02
N ILE A 86 3.78 5.17 -4.73
CA ILE A 86 2.45 5.41 -4.13
C ILE A 86 1.86 4.10 -3.54
N HIS A 87 1.97 2.99 -4.25
CA HIS A 87 1.24 1.75 -3.92
C HIS A 87 2.10 0.64 -3.28
N ALA A 88 3.42 0.78 -3.27
CA ALA A 88 4.38 -0.17 -2.70
C ALA A 88 5.65 0.53 -2.18
N GLN A 89 5.49 1.62 -1.41
CA GLN A 89 6.58 2.48 -0.91
C GLN A 89 7.74 1.72 -0.25
N SER A 90 7.45 0.69 0.54
CA SER A 90 8.46 -0.15 1.20
C SER A 90 9.35 -0.84 0.16
N LEU A 91 8.76 -1.51 -0.83
CA LEU A 91 9.50 -2.12 -1.92
C LEU A 91 10.25 -1.08 -2.77
N HIS A 92 9.62 0.04 -3.10
CA HIS A 92 10.27 1.13 -3.84
C HIS A 92 11.54 1.64 -3.14
N SER A 93 11.57 1.59 -1.81
CA SER A 93 12.73 2.01 -1.03
C SER A 93 13.90 1.02 -1.13
N CYS A 94 13.60 -0.26 -1.38
CA CYS A 94 14.56 -1.38 -1.45
C CYS A 94 15.02 -1.75 -2.87
N LEU A 95 14.74 -0.91 -3.87
CA LEU A 95 15.10 -1.18 -5.26
C LEU A 95 16.62 -1.15 -5.49
N PRO A 96 17.23 -2.17 -6.12
CA PRO A 96 18.66 -2.19 -6.44
C PRO A 96 19.17 -0.93 -7.14
N SER A 97 18.40 -0.36 -8.07
CA SER A 97 18.73 0.89 -8.78
C SER A 97 18.92 2.12 -7.88
N ARG A 98 18.36 2.12 -6.66
CA ARG A 98 18.58 3.17 -5.66
C ARG A 98 19.81 2.90 -4.79
N HIS A 99 20.14 1.62 -4.59
CA HIS A 99 21.20 1.15 -3.68
C HIS A 99 22.60 1.17 -4.30
N VAL A 100 22.73 1.22 -5.63
CA VAL A 100 24.02 1.50 -6.30
C VAL A 100 24.64 2.85 -5.86
N LEU A 101 23.84 3.76 -5.30
CA LEU A 101 24.29 5.03 -4.71
C LEU A 101 24.47 4.98 -3.18
N GLN A 102 23.92 3.97 -2.51
CA GLN A 102 23.84 3.87 -1.04
C GLN A 102 24.01 2.42 -0.57
N ASN A 103 25.26 1.99 -0.37
CA ASN A 103 25.55 0.80 0.43
C ASN A 103 25.18 1.04 1.90
N SER A 104 23.98 0.65 2.33
CA SER A 104 23.67 0.28 3.73
C SER A 104 22.24 -0.29 3.85
N ASP A 105 22.16 -1.53 4.31
CA ASP A 105 21.04 -2.14 5.05
C ASP A 105 19.60 -1.91 4.55
N CYS A 106 19.23 -2.64 3.49
CA CYS A 106 17.87 -3.16 3.38
C CYS A 106 17.72 -4.36 4.33
N THR A 107 17.44 -4.08 5.60
CA THR A 107 17.16 -5.12 6.60
C THR A 107 16.03 -6.03 6.12
N GLU A 108 16.24 -7.31 6.33
CA GLU A 108 15.35 -8.43 6.02
C GLU A 108 13.92 -8.17 6.53
N LEU A 109 13.03 -7.73 5.62
CA LEU A 109 11.60 -7.65 5.90
C LEU A 109 11.03 -9.06 5.89
N ASP A 110 10.97 -9.64 7.09
CA ASP A 110 10.27 -10.87 7.42
C ASP A 110 8.83 -10.81 6.88
N TRP A 111 8.60 -11.47 5.75
CA TRP A 111 7.25 -11.84 5.32
C TRP A 111 6.83 -13.05 6.12
N GLY A 112 6.50 -12.81 7.38
CA GLY A 112 5.98 -13.79 8.31
C GLY A 112 4.80 -14.53 7.70
N SER A 113 5.05 -15.75 7.24
CA SER A 113 4.01 -16.71 6.90
C SER A 113 3.42 -17.23 8.20
N GLU A 114 2.53 -16.45 8.82
CA GLU A 114 1.74 -16.93 9.95
C GLU A 114 0.75 -17.98 9.45
N SER A 115 1.25 -19.21 9.41
CA SER A 115 0.48 -20.40 9.09
C SER A 115 -0.41 -20.73 10.29
N HIS A 116 -1.70 -20.47 10.11
CA HIS A 116 -2.82 -21.20 10.71
C HIS A 116 -2.44 -22.37 11.65
N GLU A 117 -2.57 -22.17 12.96
CA GLU A 117 -2.91 -23.22 13.93
C GLU A 117 -3.91 -22.71 14.97
N LEU A 118 -4.83 -23.60 15.36
CA LEU A 118 -5.91 -23.31 16.31
C LEU A 118 -5.42 -23.39 17.75
N SER A 119 -5.93 -22.53 18.64
CA SER A 119 -6.02 -22.89 20.06
C SER A 119 -7.31 -22.37 20.70
N ASP A 120 -8.30 -23.25 20.73
CA ASP A 120 -9.42 -23.18 21.67
C ASP A 120 -8.87 -23.39 23.10
N ARG A 121 -9.07 -22.39 23.98
CA ARG A 121 -9.49 -22.51 25.39
C ARG A 121 -9.25 -21.22 26.17
N GLY A 122 -10.33 -20.62 26.65
CA GLY A 122 -10.23 -19.58 27.68
C GLY A 122 -10.05 -20.18 29.07
N ASN A 123 -9.22 -19.55 29.91
CA ASN A 123 -9.45 -19.49 31.36
C ASN A 123 -8.68 -18.33 32.01
N ALA A 124 -9.40 -17.52 32.79
CA ALA A 124 -8.89 -16.63 33.82
C ALA A 124 -9.98 -16.58 34.93
N PRO A 125 -9.76 -16.01 36.14
CA PRO A 125 -8.51 -15.52 36.74
C PRO A 125 -8.28 -16.02 38.19
N HIS A 126 -7.03 -16.07 38.67
CA HIS A 126 -6.75 -16.13 40.12
C HIS A 126 -5.43 -15.43 40.51
N HIS A 127 -5.48 -14.27 41.17
CA HIS A 127 -4.96 -14.03 42.53
C HIS A 127 -5.13 -12.54 42.94
N LEU A 128 -5.58 -12.29 44.18
CA LEU A 128 -5.81 -11.00 44.84
C LEU A 128 -5.72 -11.23 46.36
N PRO A 129 -5.68 -10.21 47.25
CA PRO A 129 -5.27 -8.80 47.13
C PRO A 129 -4.16 -8.49 48.20
N PRO A 130 -4.15 -7.46 49.12
CA PRO A 130 -5.28 -6.87 49.88
C PRO A 130 -5.26 -5.34 50.21
N LEU A 131 -6.44 -4.84 50.62
CA LEU A 131 -6.77 -3.59 51.37
C LEU A 131 -6.44 -2.21 50.71
N LEU A 132 -7.40 -1.27 50.63
CA LEU A 132 -7.97 -0.55 51.79
C LEU A 132 -9.45 -0.18 51.66
N LEU A 133 -10.12 0.01 52.80
CA LEU A 133 -11.51 0.42 52.88
C LEU A 133 -11.69 1.91 52.55
N SER A 134 -12.84 2.26 51.98
CA SER A 134 -13.62 3.41 52.45
C SER A 134 -15.11 3.20 52.17
N LEU A 135 -15.90 3.38 53.22
CA LEU A 135 -17.34 3.17 53.28
C LEU A 135 -18.04 4.53 53.14
N SER A 136 -18.98 4.70 52.21
CA SER A 136 -19.98 5.78 52.29
C SER A 136 -21.23 5.45 51.49
N SER A 137 -22.34 6.08 51.88
CA SER A 137 -23.70 5.57 51.65
C SER A 137 -24.44 6.17 50.44
N HIS A 138 -25.39 5.38 49.94
CA HIS A 138 -26.55 5.77 49.13
C HIS A 138 -27.36 6.93 49.78
N PRO A 139 -28.11 7.77 49.02
CA PRO A 139 -29.37 7.33 48.39
C PRO A 139 -29.76 7.94 47.02
N GLN A 140 -30.95 7.54 46.57
CA GLN A 140 -31.58 7.74 45.26
C GLN A 140 -31.76 9.19 44.78
N GLY A 141 -31.83 9.37 43.46
CA GLY A 141 -32.45 10.52 42.79
C GLY A 141 -32.92 10.14 41.38
N SER A 142 -34.23 10.24 41.13
CA SER A 142 -34.87 9.93 39.85
C SER A 142 -35.03 11.18 38.98
N GLY A 143 -34.89 11.06 37.64
CA GLY A 143 -35.03 12.22 36.74
C GLY A 143 -34.87 11.94 35.23
N SER A 144 -36.01 11.85 34.55
CA SER A 144 -36.35 12.22 33.16
C SER A 144 -35.27 12.47 32.06
N VAL A 145 -35.48 11.78 30.93
CA VAL A 145 -35.15 12.17 29.53
C VAL A 145 -35.88 13.46 29.08
N PRO A 146 -35.63 14.09 27.89
CA PRO A 146 -34.66 13.76 26.81
C PRO A 146 -33.84 14.94 26.21
N GLY A 147 -32.89 14.61 25.34
CA GLY A 147 -32.65 15.37 24.09
C GLY A 147 -31.40 16.26 23.99
N ALA A 148 -30.44 15.85 23.15
CA ALA A 148 -29.48 16.74 22.48
C ALA A 148 -28.91 16.06 21.23
N ALA A 149 -28.87 16.77 20.10
CA ALA A 149 -28.22 16.31 18.88
C ALA A 149 -26.74 16.72 18.84
N PRO A 150 -25.85 15.95 18.17
CA PRO A 150 -24.52 16.42 17.80
C PRO A 150 -24.55 17.08 16.41
N SER A 151 -24.20 18.36 16.34
CA SER A 151 -23.86 19.04 15.09
C SER A 151 -22.36 18.89 14.80
N GLN A 152 -22.04 18.53 13.55
CA GLN A 152 -20.93 19.06 12.72
C GLN A 152 -19.55 19.30 13.36
N VAL A 153 -18.49 18.64 12.86
CA VAL A 153 -17.32 19.33 12.25
C VAL A 153 -16.25 18.33 11.72
N GLY A 154 -15.73 18.58 10.51
CA GLY A 154 -14.52 17.95 9.94
C GLY A 154 -14.72 16.50 9.45
N LEU A 155 -14.26 16.06 8.28
CA LEU A 155 -13.40 16.64 7.23
C LEU A 155 -13.98 16.16 5.85
N HIS A 156 -13.51 16.54 4.65
CA HIS A 156 -12.33 17.30 4.22
C HIS A 156 -12.74 18.18 3.02
N SER A 157 -12.15 19.37 2.84
CA SER A 157 -12.34 20.17 1.62
C SER A 157 -11.36 19.70 0.53
N TRP A 158 -11.86 19.02 -0.51
CA TRP A 158 -11.07 18.77 -1.73
C TRP A 158 -11.19 19.98 -2.65
N LEU A 159 -10.11 20.76 -2.73
CA LEU A 159 -10.06 21.97 -3.56
C LEU A 159 -10.22 21.63 -5.04
N SER A 160 -11.21 22.28 -5.66
CA SER A 160 -11.26 22.48 -7.11
C SER A 160 -10.03 23.28 -7.57
N PHE A 161 -9.14 22.63 -8.30
CA PHE A 161 -8.05 23.25 -9.08
C PHE A 161 -7.73 22.33 -10.27
N GLY A 162 -7.63 22.79 -11.53
CA GLY A 162 -7.80 24.15 -12.05
C GLY A 162 -8.39 24.15 -13.46
N ARG A 163 -8.74 25.35 -13.94
CA ARG A 163 -9.52 25.60 -15.16
C ARG A 163 -8.67 26.37 -16.18
N GLN A 164 -8.70 25.91 -17.43
CA GLN A 164 -8.43 26.65 -18.69
C GLN A 164 -7.02 27.23 -18.94
N ALA A 165 -6.50 26.98 -20.16
CA ALA A 165 -6.02 27.96 -21.16
C ALA A 165 -4.79 27.47 -21.95
N PRO A 166 -4.52 28.04 -23.15
CA PRO A 166 -5.40 28.86 -23.98
C PRO A 166 -6.17 28.05 -25.03
#